data_AF-A0AAV7R872-F1
#
_entry.id   AF-A0AAV7R872-F1
#
_cell.length_a   1.000
_cell.length_b   1.000
_cell.length_c   1.000
_cell.angle_alpha   90.00
_cell.angle_beta   90.00
_cell.angle_gamma   90.00
#
_symmetry.space_group_name_H-M   'P 1'
#
loop_
_entity.id
_entity.type
_entity.pdbx_description
1 polymer ?
#
loop_
_entity_poly.entity_id
_entity_poly.type
_entity_poly.pdbx_seq_one_letter_code
_entity_poly.pdbx_strand_id
1 'polypeptide(L)'
;MITKLAEEIKKGFSVSKANQGSIKEVCEILETKFDLLAKRTQLLEETVESLKEDVVQIKQDLRESRACEQDLQDKLERIENIARKNHLRILNIPEGVEGNDIKSHCASLIKNSLQLEETEQEIGADIQRIDRDPFRRDPGRKKPRKVLMNFLTYALKESGPVLLYF
;
A
#
# COMPACT_ATOMS: atom_id res chain seq x y z
N MET A 1 -21.53 30.12 -89.12
CA MET A 1 -20.38 29.50 -88.43
C MET A 1 -19.90 30.35 -87.26
N ILE A 2 -19.67 31.64 -87.47
CA ILE A 2 -19.18 32.60 -86.45
C ILE A 2 -20.13 32.73 -85.24
N THR A 3 -21.45 32.75 -85.47
CA THR A 3 -22.45 32.89 -84.38
C THR A 3 -22.50 31.71 -83.42
N LYS A 4 -22.33 30.47 -83.91
CA LYS A 4 -22.28 29.26 -83.06
C LYS A 4 -21.04 29.21 -82.18
N LEU A 5 -19.88 29.60 -82.74
CA LEU A 5 -18.62 29.72 -82.00
C LEU A 5 -18.72 30.75 -80.86
N ALA A 6 -19.38 31.89 -81.10
CA ALA A 6 -19.59 32.91 -80.08
C ALA A 6 -20.48 32.43 -78.93
N GLU A 7 -21.52 31.63 -79.20
CA GLU A 7 -22.39 31.05 -78.16
C GLU A 7 -21.67 30.01 -77.30
N GLU A 8 -20.83 29.15 -77.90
CA GLU A 8 -20.03 28.16 -77.18
C GLU A 8 -19.00 28.82 -76.27
N ILE A 9 -18.31 29.87 -76.74
CA ILE A 9 -17.38 30.65 -75.92
C ILE A 9 -18.12 31.30 -74.74
N LYS A 10 -19.31 31.84 -74.98
CA LYS A 10 -20.13 32.48 -73.93
C LYS A 10 -20.59 31.47 -72.87
N LYS A 11 -20.97 30.26 -73.28
CA LYS A 11 -21.27 29.14 -72.36
C LYS A 11 -20.03 28.72 -71.58
N GLY A 12 -18.88 28.50 -72.24
CA GLY A 12 -17.63 28.14 -71.57
C GLY A 12 -17.19 29.17 -70.53
N PHE A 13 -17.31 30.47 -70.86
CA PHE A 13 -16.99 31.55 -69.94
C PHE A 13 -17.94 31.60 -68.73
N SER A 14 -19.24 31.32 -68.95
CA SER A 14 -20.22 31.25 -67.84
C SER A 14 -19.93 30.11 -66.86
N VAL A 15 -19.53 28.94 -67.38
CA VAL A 15 -19.16 27.76 -66.56
C VAL A 15 -17.85 28.01 -65.81
N SER A 16 -16.83 28.57 -66.48
CA SER A 16 -15.56 28.93 -65.84
C SER A 16 -15.75 29.93 -64.69
N LYS A 17 -16.63 30.92 -64.88
CA LYS A 17 -16.98 31.90 -63.85
C LYS A 17 -17.70 31.26 -62.65
N ALA A 18 -18.60 30.31 -62.91
CA ALA A 18 -19.27 29.55 -61.84
C ALA A 18 -18.28 28.69 -61.04
N ASN A 19 -17.37 28.00 -61.72
CA ASN A 19 -16.32 27.20 -61.07
C ASN A 19 -15.37 28.07 -60.23
N GLN A 20 -14.99 29.24 -60.71
CA GLN A 20 -14.22 30.21 -59.92
C GLN A 20 -14.98 30.67 -58.66
N GLY A 21 -16.30 30.84 -58.73
CA GLY A 21 -17.13 31.14 -57.56
C GLY A 21 -17.07 30.01 -56.52
N SER A 22 -17.33 28.77 -56.94
CA SER A 22 -17.29 27.61 -56.03
C SER A 22 -15.91 27.37 -55.42
N ILE A 23 -14.82 27.64 -56.16
CA ILE A 23 -13.46 27.50 -55.64
C ILE A 23 -13.20 28.53 -54.53
N LYS A 24 -13.67 29.77 -54.70
CA LYS A 24 -13.54 30.80 -53.65
C LYS A 24 -14.29 30.42 -52.38
N GLU A 25 -15.53 29.94 -52.51
CA GLU A 25 -16.33 29.48 -51.38
C GLU A 25 -15.64 28.31 -50.63
N VAL A 26 -15.08 27.35 -51.37
CA VAL A 26 -14.33 26.23 -50.76
C VAL A 26 -13.07 26.73 -50.05
N CYS A 27 -12.34 27.69 -50.62
CA CYS A 27 -11.17 28.29 -49.96
C CYS A 27 -11.55 29.00 -48.66
N GLU A 28 -12.62 29.79 -48.64
CA GLU A 28 -13.10 30.47 -47.41
C GLU A 28 -13.50 29.46 -46.32
N ILE A 29 -14.17 28.37 -46.71
CA ILE A 29 -14.51 27.28 -45.79
C ILE A 29 -13.25 26.57 -45.26
N LEU A 30 -12.23 26.39 -46.10
CA LEU A 30 -10.98 25.77 -45.69
C LEU A 30 -10.20 26.67 -44.72
N GLU A 31 -10.13 27.97 -44.97
CA GLU A 31 -9.50 28.95 -44.08
C GLU A 31 -10.14 28.93 -42.68
N THR A 32 -11.47 29.02 -42.62
CA THR A 32 -12.19 28.98 -41.32
C THR A 32 -11.99 27.66 -40.57
N LYS A 33 -11.94 26.52 -41.27
CA LYS A 33 -11.64 25.22 -40.66
C LYS A 33 -10.18 25.13 -40.20
N PHE A 34 -9.24 25.69 -40.95
CA PHE A 34 -7.83 25.74 -40.57
C PHE A 34 -7.63 26.56 -39.30
N ASP A 35 -8.26 27.74 -39.20
CA ASP A 35 -8.20 28.58 -38.00
C ASP A 35 -8.79 27.88 -36.78
N LEU A 36 -9.90 27.15 -36.96
CA LEU A 36 -10.52 26.39 -35.89
C LEU A 36 -9.64 25.22 -35.44
N LEU A 37 -8.99 24.52 -36.38
CA LEU A 37 -8.04 23.46 -36.07
C LEU A 37 -6.82 24.02 -35.33
N ALA A 38 -6.26 25.14 -35.78
CA ALA A 38 -5.12 25.80 -35.15
C ALA A 38 -5.42 26.18 -33.69
N LYS A 39 -6.62 26.72 -33.42
CA LYS A 39 -7.06 27.02 -32.05
C LYS A 39 -7.21 25.76 -31.20
N ARG A 40 -7.77 24.69 -31.76
CA ARG A 40 -7.92 23.42 -31.03
C ARG A 40 -6.58 22.76 -30.74
N THR A 41 -5.62 22.82 -31.66
CA THR A 41 -4.28 22.30 -31.43
C THR A 41 -3.54 23.08 -30.35
N GLN A 42 -3.66 24.42 -30.36
CA GLN A 42 -3.04 25.25 -29.32
C GLN A 42 -3.61 24.94 -27.92
N LEU A 43 -4.94 24.83 -27.79
CA LEU A 43 -5.57 24.46 -26.52
C LEU A 43 -5.14 23.06 -26.06
N LEU A 44 -5.02 22.11 -26.99
CA LEU A 44 -4.53 20.77 -26.66
C LEU A 44 -3.08 20.80 -26.17
N GLU A 45 -2.21 21.60 -26.79
CA GLU A 45 -0.82 21.76 -26.35
C GLU A 45 -0.73 22.32 -24.94
N GLU A 46 -1.49 23.38 -24.64
CA GLU A 46 -1.55 24.00 -23.29
C GLU A 46 -2.06 23.00 -22.24
N THR A 47 -3.13 22.25 -22.54
CA THR A 47 -3.64 21.23 -21.60
C THR A 47 -2.67 20.08 -21.39
N VAL A 48 -1.97 19.66 -22.44
CA VAL A 48 -0.95 18.60 -22.34
C VAL A 48 0.25 19.08 -21.51
N GLU A 49 0.63 20.35 -21.61
CA GLU A 49 1.69 20.93 -20.80
C GLU A 49 1.31 20.96 -19.32
N SER A 50 0.13 21.47 -18.98
CA SER A 50 -0.40 21.44 -17.60
C SER A 50 -0.49 20.01 -17.05
N LEU A 51 -0.99 19.05 -17.84
CA LEU A 51 -1.06 17.65 -17.40
C LEU A 51 0.32 17.03 -17.17
N LYS A 52 1.35 17.45 -17.92
CA LYS A 52 2.73 16.97 -17.70
C LYS A 52 3.27 17.48 -16.37
N GLU A 53 3.01 18.75 -16.04
CA GLU A 53 3.40 19.34 -14.77
C GLU A 53 2.74 18.60 -13.60
N ASP A 54 1.42 18.39 -13.67
CA ASP A 54 0.66 17.63 -12.67
C ASP A 54 1.23 16.21 -12.49
N VAL A 55 1.55 15.51 -13.58
CA VAL A 55 2.12 14.16 -13.52
C VAL A 55 3.50 14.16 -12.86
N VAL A 56 4.32 15.19 -13.07
CA VAL A 56 5.62 15.32 -12.40
C VAL A 56 5.41 15.53 -10.90
N GLN A 57 4.50 16.41 -10.53
CA GLN A 57 4.20 16.71 -9.13
C GLN A 57 3.65 15.47 -8.40
N ILE A 58 2.66 14.79 -8.97
CA ILE A 58 2.08 13.55 -8.41
C ILE A 58 3.17 12.48 -8.22
N LYS A 59 4.10 12.35 -9.18
CA LYS A 59 5.20 11.39 -9.05
C LYS A 59 6.16 11.75 -7.92
N GLN A 60 6.38 13.03 -7.68
CA GLN A 60 7.22 13.48 -6.57
C GLN A 60 6.52 13.21 -5.22
N ASP A 61 5.27 13.61 -5.08
CA ASP A 61 4.47 13.38 -3.87
C ASP A 61 4.37 11.89 -3.54
N LEU A 62 4.19 11.04 -4.57
CA LEU A 62 4.14 9.59 -4.39
C LEU A 62 5.48 9.01 -3.88
N ARG A 63 6.62 9.56 -4.32
CA ARG A 63 7.94 9.13 -3.82
C ARG A 63 8.12 9.50 -2.37
N GLU A 64 7.74 10.72 -2.00
CA GLU A 64 7.83 11.21 -0.63
C GLU A 64 6.91 10.42 0.30
N SER A 65 5.67 10.17 -0.12
CA SER A 65 4.71 9.33 0.63
C SER A 65 5.24 7.92 0.84
N ARG A 66 5.81 7.28 -0.19
CA ARG A 66 6.37 5.93 -0.08
C ARG A 66 7.59 5.87 0.85
N ALA A 67 8.44 6.89 0.81
CA ALA A 67 9.57 6.98 1.73
C ALA A 67 9.08 7.10 3.19
N CYS A 68 8.06 7.93 3.43
CA CYS A 68 7.44 8.06 4.75
C CYS A 68 6.79 6.74 5.22
N GLU A 69 6.09 6.03 4.33
CA GLU A 69 5.51 4.72 4.63
C GLU A 69 6.57 3.70 5.03
N GLN A 70 7.71 3.64 4.32
CA GLN A 70 8.82 2.76 4.65
C GLN A 70 9.41 3.10 6.02
N ASP A 71 9.70 4.37 6.28
CA ASP A 71 10.21 4.83 7.58
C ASP A 71 9.26 4.48 8.73
N LEU A 72 7.95 4.58 8.51
CA LEU A 72 6.94 4.21 9.50
C LEU A 72 6.89 2.70 9.71
N GLN A 73 7.00 1.90 8.65
CA GLN A 73 7.07 0.45 8.75
C GLN A 73 8.30 0.00 9.54
N ASP A 74 9.47 0.57 9.28
CA ASP A 74 10.70 0.25 10.00
C ASP A 74 10.60 0.62 11.50
N LYS A 75 9.99 1.77 11.81
CA LYS A 75 9.72 2.19 13.19
C LYS A 75 8.75 1.24 13.89
N LEU A 76 7.68 0.84 13.20
CA LEU A 76 6.71 -0.12 13.73
C LEU A 76 7.36 -1.47 13.99
N GLU A 77 8.11 -2.01 13.03
CA GLU A 77 8.83 -3.27 13.20
C GLU A 77 9.78 -3.19 14.40
N ARG A 78 10.54 -2.10 14.53
CA ARG A 78 11.43 -1.90 15.68
C ARG A 78 10.66 -1.87 17.00
N ILE A 79 9.54 -1.16 17.07
CA ILE A 79 8.71 -1.10 18.28
C ILE A 79 8.10 -2.47 18.59
N GLU A 80 7.58 -3.17 17.59
CA GLU A 80 7.03 -4.52 17.77
C GLU A 80 8.10 -5.50 18.25
N ASN A 81 9.31 -5.41 17.69
CA ASN A 81 10.44 -6.23 18.11
C ASN A 81 10.82 -5.92 19.55
N ILE A 82 10.91 -4.64 19.95
CA ILE A 82 11.18 -4.24 21.34
C ILE A 82 10.05 -4.69 22.28
N ALA A 83 8.79 -4.58 21.86
CA ALA A 83 7.66 -5.03 22.67
C ALA A 83 7.65 -6.55 22.84
N ARG A 84 7.93 -7.31 21.77
CA ARG A 84 7.99 -8.78 21.80
C ARG A 84 9.28 -9.31 22.43
N LYS A 85 10.32 -8.49 22.56
CA LYS A 85 11.57 -8.89 23.22
C LYS A 85 11.30 -9.42 24.62
N ASN A 86 10.37 -8.86 25.38
CA ASN A 86 10.06 -9.33 26.73
C ASN A 86 8.95 -10.39 26.77
N HIS A 87 8.38 -10.74 25.61
CA HIS A 87 7.32 -11.74 25.52
C HIS A 87 7.93 -13.13 25.24
N LEU A 88 7.56 -14.11 26.06
CA LEU A 88 7.81 -15.53 25.84
C LEU A 88 6.49 -16.22 25.50
N ARG A 89 6.53 -17.11 24.50
CA ARG A 89 5.37 -17.89 24.06
C ARG A 89 5.64 -19.35 24.35
N ILE A 90 4.84 -19.94 25.23
CA ILE A 90 4.91 -21.37 25.51
C ILE A 90 3.76 -22.05 24.76
N LEU A 91 4.11 -23.07 23.97
CA LEU A 91 3.17 -23.85 23.18
C LEU A 91 2.82 -25.15 23.91
N ASN A 92 1.70 -25.76 23.51
CA ASN A 92 1.34 -27.12 23.89
C ASN A 92 1.14 -27.43 25.39
N ILE A 93 1.01 -26.43 26.27
CA ILE A 93 0.63 -26.68 27.67
C ILE A 93 -0.83 -27.17 27.71
N PRO A 94 -1.12 -28.39 28.23
CA PRO A 94 -2.49 -28.89 28.34
C PRO A 94 -3.36 -27.96 29.19
N GLU A 95 -4.59 -27.71 28.77
CA GLU A 95 -5.49 -26.82 29.50
C GLU A 95 -6.00 -27.52 30.77
N GLY A 96 -5.91 -26.84 31.92
CA GLY A 96 -6.38 -27.34 33.22
C GLY A 96 -5.30 -27.92 34.13
N VAL A 97 -4.07 -28.13 33.64
CA VAL A 97 -2.92 -28.57 34.47
C VAL A 97 -2.37 -27.43 35.35
N GLU A 98 -2.64 -26.19 34.94
CA GLU A 98 -2.13 -24.96 35.57
C GLU A 98 -2.82 -24.64 36.91
N GLY A 99 -3.95 -25.27 37.22
CA GLY A 99 -4.74 -24.97 38.42
C GLY A 99 -5.27 -23.54 38.45
N ASN A 100 -5.35 -22.93 39.65
CA ASN A 100 -5.78 -21.53 39.83
C ASN A 100 -4.66 -20.51 39.50
N ASP A 101 -3.39 -20.91 39.61
CA ASP A 101 -2.23 -20.01 39.50
C ASP A 101 -1.30 -20.42 38.36
N ILE A 102 -1.67 -20.00 37.14
CA ILE A 102 -0.87 -20.19 35.91
C ILE A 102 0.56 -19.66 36.09
N LYS A 103 0.71 -18.56 36.84
CA LYS A 103 2.00 -17.92 37.11
C LYS A 103 2.98 -18.84 37.84
N SER A 104 2.53 -19.50 38.91
CA SER A 104 3.36 -20.43 39.70
C SER A 104 3.70 -21.67 38.88
N HIS A 105 2.71 -22.22 38.15
CA HIS A 105 2.95 -23.37 37.29
C HIS A 105 4.02 -23.07 36.23
N CYS A 106 3.93 -21.95 35.53
CA CYS A 106 4.93 -21.59 34.52
C CYS A 106 6.30 -21.25 35.13
N ALA A 107 6.37 -20.65 36.32
CA ALA A 107 7.63 -20.44 37.02
C ALA A 107 8.33 -21.78 37.37
N SER A 108 7.56 -22.75 37.88
CA SER A 108 8.08 -24.11 38.14
C SER A 108 8.54 -24.82 36.87
N LEU A 109 7.79 -24.68 35.76
CA LEU A 109 8.18 -25.24 34.46
C LEU A 109 9.50 -24.65 33.96
N ILE A 110 9.67 -23.33 34.06
CA ILE A 110 10.91 -22.65 33.64
C ILE A 110 12.07 -23.12 34.51
N LYS A 111 11.89 -23.10 35.84
CA LYS A 111 12.92 -23.55 36.78
C LYS A 111 13.36 -24.99 36.50
N ASN A 112 12.42 -25.90 36.35
CA ASN A 112 12.71 -27.32 36.11
C ASN A 112 13.33 -27.56 34.73
N SER A 113 12.88 -26.82 33.70
CA SER A 113 13.39 -26.99 32.33
C SER A 113 14.79 -26.40 32.14
N LEU A 114 15.08 -25.28 32.82
CA LEU A 114 16.34 -24.53 32.67
C LEU A 114 17.35 -24.80 33.79
N GLN A 115 16.96 -25.56 34.82
CA GLN A 115 17.79 -25.88 35.98
C GLN A 115 18.38 -24.64 36.65
N LEU A 116 17.59 -23.56 36.73
CA LEU A 116 18.00 -22.31 37.35
C LEU A 116 18.16 -22.49 38.86
N GLU A 117 19.21 -21.91 39.44
CA GLU A 117 19.40 -21.87 40.90
C GLU A 117 18.41 -20.95 41.61
N GLU A 118 17.78 -20.04 40.86
CA GLU A 118 16.75 -19.12 41.36
C GLU A 118 15.52 -19.86 41.90
N THR A 119 14.90 -19.25 42.92
CA THR A 119 13.65 -19.75 43.49
C THR A 119 12.47 -19.45 42.57
N GLU A 120 11.41 -20.26 42.64
CA GLU A 120 10.19 -20.05 41.85
C GLU A 120 9.53 -18.69 42.14
N GLN A 121 9.78 -18.14 43.34
CA GLN A 121 9.30 -16.83 43.77
C GLN A 121 10.08 -15.69 43.10
N GLU A 122 11.38 -15.83 42.89
CA GLU A 122 12.22 -14.85 42.19
C GLU A 122 11.84 -14.79 40.70
N ILE A 123 11.76 -15.95 40.04
CA ILE A 123 11.31 -16.05 38.64
C ILE A 123 9.87 -15.55 38.51
N GLY A 124 9.02 -15.86 39.48
CA GLY A 124 7.64 -15.39 39.57
C GLY A 124 7.55 -13.86 39.73
N ALA A 125 8.41 -13.24 40.53
CA ALA A 125 8.39 -11.80 40.76
C ALA A 125 8.66 -11.01 39.47
N ASP A 126 9.51 -11.54 38.60
CA ASP A 126 9.89 -10.90 37.32
C ASP A 126 8.85 -11.06 36.20
N ILE A 127 7.81 -11.87 36.40
CA ILE A 127 6.69 -12.00 35.46
C ILE A 127 5.64 -10.91 35.75
N GLN A 128 5.51 -9.97 34.81
CA GLN A 128 4.51 -8.90 34.87
C GLN A 128 3.10 -9.41 34.59
N ARG A 129 2.96 -10.22 33.54
CA ARG A 129 1.66 -10.68 33.05
C ARG A 129 1.78 -12.05 32.43
N ILE A 130 0.80 -12.90 32.68
CA ILE A 130 0.70 -14.22 32.06
C ILE A 130 -0.76 -14.50 31.69
N ASP A 131 -1.00 -14.83 30.43
CA ASP A 131 -2.34 -15.10 29.92
C ASP A 131 -2.31 -16.16 28.81
N ARG A 132 -3.41 -16.88 28.64
CA ARG A 132 -3.64 -17.72 27.47
C ARG A 132 -4.14 -16.86 26.30
N ASP A 133 -3.54 -17.04 25.11
CA ASP A 133 -3.91 -16.32 23.89
C ASP A 133 -4.50 -17.29 22.84
N PRO A 134 -5.75 -17.09 22.36
CA PRO A 134 -6.69 -16.01 22.70
C PRO A 134 -7.36 -16.22 24.07
N PHE A 135 -7.79 -15.11 24.69
CA PHE A 135 -8.39 -15.11 26.03
C PHE A 135 -9.60 -16.04 26.14
N ARG A 136 -10.43 -16.12 25.08
CA ARG A 136 -11.55 -17.06 25.01
C ARG A 136 -11.17 -18.29 24.20
N ARG A 137 -11.58 -19.45 24.71
CA ARG A 137 -11.47 -20.71 23.96
C ARG A 137 -12.52 -20.72 22.86
N ASP A 138 -12.07 -21.03 21.65
CA ASP A 138 -12.96 -21.32 20.52
C ASP A 138 -13.50 -22.76 20.68
N PRO A 139 -14.83 -22.97 20.71
CA PRO A 139 -15.44 -24.29 20.91
C PRO A 139 -15.00 -25.35 19.89
N GLY A 140 -14.49 -24.96 18.71
CA GLY A 140 -13.99 -25.89 17.69
C GLY A 140 -12.50 -26.24 17.79
N ARG A 141 -11.73 -25.61 18.70
CA ARG A 141 -10.27 -25.73 18.72
C ARG A 141 -9.82 -26.99 19.46
N LYS A 142 -9.16 -27.90 18.73
CA LYS A 142 -8.55 -29.13 19.29
C LYS A 142 -7.19 -28.91 19.93
N LYS A 143 -6.44 -27.88 19.50
CA LYS A 143 -5.10 -27.57 20.02
C LYS A 143 -5.19 -26.70 21.29
N PRO A 144 -4.37 -26.96 22.32
CA PRO A 144 -4.30 -26.10 23.51
C PRO A 144 -3.89 -24.68 23.12
N ARG A 145 -4.38 -23.69 23.86
CA ARG A 145 -4.01 -22.28 23.65
C ARG A 145 -2.54 -22.05 24.01
N LYS A 146 -1.89 -21.08 23.36
CA LYS A 146 -0.52 -20.69 23.75
C LYS A 146 -0.59 -19.85 25.03
N VAL A 147 0.42 -19.98 25.88
CA VAL A 147 0.63 -19.08 27.03
C VAL A 147 1.55 -17.96 26.57
N LEU A 148 1.12 -16.72 26.75
CA LEU A 148 1.94 -15.53 26.56
C LEU A 148 2.38 -15.04 27.94
N MET A 149 3.69 -15.01 28.16
CA MET A 149 4.31 -14.54 29.38
C MET A 149 5.12 -13.29 29.09
N ASN A 150 4.93 -12.24 29.88
CA ASN A 150 5.62 -10.97 29.77
C ASN A 150 6.52 -10.77 30.99
N PHE A 151 7.82 -10.62 30.74
CA PHE A 151 8.82 -10.34 31.76
C PHE A 151 9.02 -8.83 31.97
N LEU A 152 9.36 -8.45 33.20
CA LEU A 152 9.74 -7.08 33.57
C LEU A 152 11.07 -6.68 32.94
N THR A 153 12.03 -7.59 32.86
CA THR A 153 13.38 -7.33 32.33
C THR A 153 13.72 -8.30 31.19
N TYR A 154 14.45 -7.79 30.20
CA TYR A 154 14.88 -8.57 29.04
C TYR A 154 15.99 -9.58 29.36
N ALA A 155 16.83 -9.28 30.35
CA ALA A 155 18.00 -10.08 30.72
C ALA A 155 17.64 -11.52 31.11
N LEU A 156 16.51 -11.72 31.77
CA LEU A 156 16.04 -13.05 32.19
C LEU A 156 15.54 -13.92 31.03
N LYS A 157 15.10 -13.31 29.92
CA LYS A 157 14.73 -14.07 28.72
C LYS A 157 15.96 -14.56 27.97
N GLU A 158 17.03 -13.76 27.88
CA GLU A 158 18.27 -14.14 27.20
C GLU A 158 19.14 -15.11 28.01
N SER A 159 19.00 -15.14 29.34
CA SER A 159 19.67 -16.14 30.18
C SER A 159 19.07 -17.55 30.00
N GLY A 160 17.86 -17.66 29.43
CA GLY A 160 17.28 -18.92 29.00
C GLY A 160 17.79 -19.34 27.61
N PRO A 161 18.18 -20.63 27.41
CA PRO A 161 18.48 -21.15 26.09
C PRO A 161 17.30 -20.89 25.14
N VAL A 162 17.65 -20.26 24.05
CA VAL A 162 16.87 -20.05 22.84
C VAL A 162 16.09 -21.33 22.49
N LEU A 163 14.76 -21.20 22.44
CA LEU A 163 13.78 -22.13 21.85
C LEU A 163 13.48 -23.43 22.63
N LEU A 164 12.60 -23.33 23.63
CA LEU A 164 11.74 -24.47 23.99
C LEU A 164 10.61 -24.60 22.96
N TYR A 165 10.91 -25.25 21.83
CA TYR A 165 9.90 -25.90 20.99
C TYR A 165 9.62 -27.28 21.57
N PHE A 166 8.46 -27.42 22.22
CA PHE A 166 7.76 -28.70 22.39
C PHE A 166 6.37 -28.57 21.77
#